data_AF-A0A2G6HKZ8-F1
#
_entry.id   AF-A0A2G6HKZ8-F1
#
_cell.length_a   1.000
_cell.length_b   1.000
_cell.length_c   1.000
_cell.angle_alpha   90.00
_cell.angle_beta   90.00
_cell.angle_gamma   90.00
#
_symmetry.space_group_name_H-M   'P 1'
#
loop_
_entity.id
_entity.type
_entity.pdbx_description
1 polymer ?
#
loop_
_entity_poly.entity_id
_entity_poly.type
_entity_poly.pdbx_seq_one_letter_code
_entity_poly.pdbx_strand_id
1 'polypeptide(L)'
;MPQKVCIVYGFAEGAPHGKRMRRELRNRGYTVISAPQHADIIIAHSGGYLDIDTLRPAQKVLLLDVTYAKNRNLLASLFAHLWYDIRHLLFHPSSTLYWLWKTAWNIYFIVAHIPRHIRMYRKYPHADITPLVTRNNTVITQSHDRSWFDAEAFPPEVRTKIHYLRTDHDDCWRYPATYLKYIPRSEAMPTPR
;
A
#
# COMPACT_ATOMS: atom_id res chain seq x y z
N MET A 1 14.61 -17.44 13.39
CA MET A 1 15.08 -16.07 13.08
C MET A 1 13.88 -15.17 12.86
N PRO A 2 13.93 -13.87 13.24
CA PRO A 2 12.87 -12.90 12.94
C PRO A 2 12.57 -12.84 11.43
N GLN A 3 11.30 -12.81 11.06
CA GLN A 3 10.92 -12.62 9.65
C GLN A 3 11.27 -11.20 9.19
N LYS A 4 11.75 -11.08 7.95
CA LYS A 4 12.11 -9.80 7.34
C LYS A 4 10.91 -9.20 6.62
N VAL A 5 10.63 -7.93 6.89
CA VAL A 5 9.53 -7.18 6.28
C VAL A 5 10.08 -5.99 5.50
N CYS A 6 9.66 -5.81 4.25
CA CYS A 6 9.93 -4.61 3.48
C CYS A 6 8.64 -3.83 3.26
N ILE A 7 8.69 -2.50 3.48
CA ILE A 7 7.59 -1.59 3.15
C ILE A 7 7.94 -0.92 1.83
N VAL A 8 7.09 -1.09 0.82
CA VAL A 8 7.21 -0.44 -0.49
C VAL A 8 6.18 0.68 -0.56
N TYR A 9 6.68 1.90 -0.41
CA TYR A 9 5.88 3.12 -0.37
C TYR A 9 5.34 3.49 -1.75
N GLY A 10 4.15 4.10 -1.76
CA GLY A 10 3.50 4.59 -2.97
C GLY A 10 4.11 5.87 -3.54
N PHE A 11 3.35 6.46 -4.47
CA PHE A 11 3.70 7.75 -5.07
C PHE A 11 3.77 8.83 -3.98
N ALA A 12 4.75 9.75 -4.08
CA ALA A 12 4.99 10.81 -3.10
C ALA A 12 5.30 10.34 -1.65
N GLU A 13 5.54 9.04 -1.42
CA GLU A 13 5.73 8.51 -0.08
C GLU A 13 7.17 8.04 0.21
N GLY A 14 7.44 7.76 1.49
CA GLY A 14 8.74 7.27 1.93
C GLY A 14 8.81 6.97 3.42
N ALA A 15 10.01 6.63 3.90
CA ALA A 15 10.24 6.17 5.26
C ALA A 15 9.62 7.02 6.40
N PRO A 16 9.60 8.37 6.32
CA PRO A 16 8.96 9.21 7.33
C PRO A 16 7.47 8.91 7.51
N HIS A 17 6.72 8.69 6.43
CA HIS A 17 5.30 8.32 6.46
C HIS A 17 5.09 7.03 7.25
N GLY A 18 5.88 5.99 6.92
CA GLY A 18 5.79 4.68 7.57
C GLY A 18 6.41 4.58 8.97
N LYS A 19 6.87 5.68 9.60
CA LYS A 19 7.60 5.61 10.89
C LYS A 19 6.84 4.81 11.96
N ARG A 20 5.53 5.02 12.08
CA ARG A 20 4.68 4.29 13.04
C ARG A 20 4.55 2.82 12.66
N MET A 21 4.30 2.50 11.39
CA MET A 21 4.22 1.12 10.91
C MET A 21 5.53 0.36 11.13
N ARG A 22 6.68 0.97 10.84
CA ARG A 22 8.00 0.37 11.09
C ARG A 22 8.23 0.08 12.56
N ARG A 23 7.80 0.97 13.46
CA ARG A 23 7.87 0.74 14.91
C ARG A 23 6.96 -0.41 15.33
N GLU A 24 5.71 -0.42 14.85
CA GLU A 24 4.74 -1.48 15.15
C GLU A 24 5.21 -2.86 14.66
N LEU A 25 5.81 -2.94 13.47
CA LEU A 25 6.44 -4.17 12.97
C LEU A 25 7.56 -4.66 13.89
N ARG A 26 8.45 -3.77 14.34
CA ARG A 26 9.54 -4.14 15.26
C ARG A 26 9.00 -4.60 16.61
N ASN A 27 7.96 -3.95 17.14
CA ASN A 27 7.29 -4.35 18.37
C ASN A 27 6.67 -5.75 18.27
N ARG A 28 6.26 -6.17 17.06
CA ARG A 28 5.76 -7.52 16.76
C ARG A 28 6.86 -8.54 16.44
N GLY A 29 8.14 -8.17 16.60
CA GLY A 29 9.28 -9.07 16.40
C GLY A 29 9.75 -9.20 14.95
N TYR A 30 9.34 -8.32 14.04
CA TYR A 30 9.81 -8.32 12.65
C TYR A 30 11.11 -7.50 12.48
N THR A 31 11.95 -7.91 11.53
CA THR A 31 13.09 -7.12 11.06
C THR A 31 12.70 -6.31 9.84
N VAL A 32 12.64 -4.98 9.96
CA VAL A 32 12.29 -4.10 8.84
C VAL A 32 13.52 -3.83 7.98
N ILE A 33 13.49 -4.24 6.71
CA ILE A 33 14.56 -4.06 5.72
C ILE A 33 14.12 -3.16 4.56
N SER A 34 15.08 -2.67 3.77
CA SER A 34 14.82 -1.80 2.61
C SER A 34 14.67 -2.53 1.28
N ALA A 35 15.20 -3.74 1.15
CA ALA A 35 15.29 -4.48 -0.10
C ALA A 35 14.15 -5.51 -0.24
N PRO A 36 13.18 -5.33 -1.16
CA PRO A 36 12.04 -6.24 -1.31
C PRO A 36 12.45 -7.68 -1.60
N GLN A 37 13.48 -7.89 -2.42
CA GLN A 37 13.97 -9.22 -2.81
C GLN A 37 14.49 -10.07 -1.64
N HIS A 38 14.85 -9.44 -0.52
CA HIS A 38 15.36 -10.11 0.68
C HIS A 38 14.30 -10.24 1.79
N ALA A 39 13.08 -9.75 1.55
CA ALA A 39 12.01 -9.76 2.55
C ALA A 39 11.24 -11.07 2.50
N ASP A 40 10.76 -11.55 3.63
CA ASP A 40 9.81 -12.66 3.69
C ASP A 40 8.38 -12.16 3.48
N ILE A 41 8.12 -10.90 3.88
CA ILE A 41 6.85 -10.21 3.74
C ILE A 41 7.10 -8.85 3.07
N ILE A 42 6.32 -8.55 2.04
CA ILE A 42 6.27 -7.23 1.40
C ILE A 42 4.95 -6.57 1.77
N ILE A 43 5.01 -5.34 2.26
CA ILE A 43 3.85 -4.48 2.48
C ILE A 43 3.94 -3.36 1.46
N ALA A 44 3.07 -3.36 0.46
CA ALA A 44 3.06 -2.33 -0.58
C ALA A 44 1.82 -1.45 -0.43
N HIS A 45 2.01 -0.13 -0.44
CA HIS A 45 0.92 0.84 -0.34
C HIS A 45 0.68 1.54 -1.67
N SER A 46 -0.59 1.78 -2.05
CA SER A 46 -0.94 2.60 -3.19
C SER A 46 -0.30 2.11 -4.49
N GLY A 47 0.55 2.92 -5.14
CA GLY A 47 1.33 2.54 -6.33
C GLY A 47 2.63 1.78 -6.03
N GLY A 48 2.95 1.50 -4.77
CA GLY A 48 4.23 0.89 -4.38
C GLY A 48 4.47 -0.47 -5.04
N TYR A 49 3.42 -1.20 -5.42
CA TYR A 49 3.58 -2.46 -6.15
C TYR A 49 4.28 -2.31 -7.51
N LEU A 50 4.26 -1.11 -8.12
CA LEU A 50 4.93 -0.82 -9.39
C LEU A 50 6.46 -0.86 -9.29
N ASP A 51 6.99 -0.75 -8.07
CA ASP A 51 8.42 -0.83 -7.77
C ASP A 51 8.85 -2.25 -7.32
N ILE A 52 7.96 -3.23 -7.38
CA ILE A 52 8.27 -4.64 -7.12
C ILE A 52 8.59 -5.31 -8.46
N ASP A 53 9.88 -5.44 -8.77
CA ASP A 53 10.30 -6.05 -10.05
C ASP A 53 10.22 -7.58 -10.02
N THR A 54 10.52 -8.22 -8.88
CA THR A 54 10.51 -9.68 -8.73
C THR A 54 9.94 -10.13 -7.39
N LEU A 55 9.17 -11.23 -7.42
CA LEU A 55 8.62 -11.89 -6.23
C LEU A 55 9.05 -13.35 -6.17
N ARG A 56 9.58 -13.75 -5.01
CA ARG A 56 9.85 -15.14 -4.68
C ARG A 56 8.52 -15.88 -4.48
N PRO A 57 8.40 -17.17 -4.84
CA PRO A 57 7.18 -17.95 -4.62
C PRO A 57 6.70 -17.93 -3.16
N ALA A 58 7.63 -18.02 -2.21
CA ALA A 58 7.32 -18.03 -0.78
C ALA A 58 7.05 -16.65 -0.14
N GLN A 59 7.27 -15.55 -0.87
CA GLN A 59 7.07 -14.20 -0.34
C GLN A 59 5.59 -13.90 -0.14
N LYS A 60 5.26 -13.47 1.07
CA LYS A 60 3.93 -12.97 1.43
C LYS A 60 3.81 -11.52 1.03
N VAL A 61 2.63 -11.13 0.55
CA VAL A 61 2.35 -9.77 0.15
C VAL A 61 1.11 -9.26 0.87
N LEU A 62 1.24 -8.08 1.47
CA LEU A 62 0.13 -7.30 1.98
C LEU A 62 0.02 -6.04 1.12
N LEU A 63 -1.04 -5.95 0.33
CA LEU A 63 -1.34 -4.79 -0.49
C LEU A 63 -2.31 -3.88 0.24
N LEU A 64 -1.90 -2.64 0.47
CA LEU A 64 -2.65 -1.61 1.16
C LEU A 64 -3.12 -0.58 0.14
N ASP A 65 -4.43 -0.42 0.00
CA ASP A 65 -5.03 0.69 -0.75
C ASP A 65 -4.48 0.83 -2.18
N VAL A 66 -4.48 -0.28 -2.91
CA VAL A 66 -3.82 -0.38 -4.22
C VAL A 66 -4.39 0.65 -5.20
N THR A 67 -3.49 1.34 -5.88
CA THR A 67 -3.86 2.14 -7.06
C THR A 67 -4.00 1.21 -8.26
N TYR A 68 -5.23 0.93 -8.67
CA TYR A 68 -5.47 0.19 -9.92
C TYR A 68 -6.80 0.61 -10.52
N ALA A 69 -6.71 1.26 -11.67
CA ALA A 69 -7.86 1.74 -12.40
C ALA A 69 -7.56 1.69 -13.90
N LYS A 70 -7.77 0.51 -14.50
CA LYS A 70 -7.44 0.21 -15.91
C LYS A 70 -8.04 1.21 -16.91
N ASN A 71 -9.16 1.84 -16.56
CA ASN A 71 -9.91 2.74 -17.45
C ASN A 71 -10.15 4.14 -16.86
N ARG A 72 -9.50 4.52 -15.75
CA ARG A 72 -9.68 5.87 -15.18
C ARG A 72 -8.54 6.79 -15.56
N ASN A 73 -8.90 8.03 -15.88
CA ASN A 73 -7.93 9.10 -16.08
C ASN A 73 -7.25 9.42 -14.75
N LEU A 74 -5.91 9.34 -14.70
CA LEU A 74 -5.10 9.68 -13.53
C LEU A 74 -5.40 11.08 -12.97
N LEU A 75 -5.63 12.06 -13.85
CA LEU A 75 -5.98 13.42 -13.43
C LEU A 75 -7.34 13.45 -12.74
N ALA A 76 -8.32 12.70 -13.25
CA ALA A 76 -9.63 12.62 -12.63
C ALA A 76 -9.56 11.95 -11.24
N SER A 77 -8.76 10.89 -11.09
CA SER A 77 -8.47 10.27 -9.79
C SER A 77 -7.79 11.24 -8.82
N LEU A 78 -6.84 12.04 -9.30
CA LEU A 78 -6.19 13.06 -8.49
C LEU A 78 -7.17 14.12 -8.00
N PHE A 79 -8.03 14.65 -8.88
CA PHE A 79 -9.05 15.64 -8.49
C PHE A 79 -10.07 15.05 -7.51
N ALA A 80 -10.52 13.81 -7.73
CA ALA A 80 -11.42 13.13 -6.81
C ALA A 80 -10.79 12.96 -5.43
N HIS A 81 -9.52 12.59 -5.37
CA HIS A 81 -8.78 12.45 -4.12
C HIS A 81 -8.56 13.81 -3.42
N LEU A 82 -8.19 14.85 -4.16
CA LEU A 82 -8.04 16.20 -3.60
C LEU A 82 -9.37 16.71 -3.02
N TRP A 83 -10.48 16.47 -3.72
CA TRP A 83 -11.81 16.80 -3.22
C TRP A 83 -12.16 16.03 -1.94
N TYR A 84 -11.85 14.74 -1.89
CA TYR A 84 -12.00 13.91 -0.70
C TYR A 84 -11.19 14.48 0.48
N ASP A 85 -9.91 14.81 0.26
CA ASP A 85 -9.02 15.37 1.27
C ASP A 85 -9.54 16.72 1.82
N ILE A 86 -9.98 17.63 0.94
CA ILE A 86 -10.57 18.91 1.32
C ILE A 86 -11.81 18.68 2.19
N ARG A 87 -12.71 17.79 1.76
CA ARG A 87 -13.91 17.45 2.53
C ARG A 87 -13.54 16.88 3.90
N HIS A 88 -12.59 15.96 3.95
CA HIS A 88 -12.15 15.34 5.21
C HIS A 88 -11.59 16.39 6.19
N LEU A 89 -10.76 17.32 5.72
CA LEU A 89 -10.21 18.41 6.54
C LEU A 89 -11.29 19.31 7.14
N LEU A 90 -12.32 19.66 6.37
CA LEU A 90 -13.41 20.53 6.82
C LEU A 90 -14.25 19.90 7.93
N PHE A 91 -14.45 18.58 7.89
CA PHE A 91 -15.30 17.86 8.85
C PHE A 91 -14.53 17.18 10.01
N HIS A 92 -13.20 17.07 9.94
CA HIS A 92 -12.38 16.42 10.96
C HIS A 92 -11.14 17.26 11.36
N PRO A 93 -11.32 18.38 12.08
CA PRO A 93 -10.23 19.30 12.41
C PRO A 93 -9.12 18.68 13.27
N SER A 94 -9.41 17.62 14.03
CA SER A 94 -8.39 16.86 14.78
C SER A 94 -7.35 16.18 13.87
N SER A 95 -7.64 16.03 12.58
CA SER A 95 -6.74 15.47 11.57
C SER A 95 -5.82 16.50 10.90
N THR A 96 -6.05 17.81 11.07
CA THR A 96 -5.43 18.87 10.25
C THR A 96 -3.91 18.91 10.37
N LEU A 97 -3.35 18.83 11.58
CA LEU A 97 -1.89 18.89 11.76
C LEU A 97 -1.17 17.73 11.09
N TYR A 98 -1.72 16.52 11.20
CA TYR A 98 -1.17 15.38 10.49
C TYR A 98 -1.32 15.54 8.99
N TRP A 99 -2.46 16.05 8.50
CA TRP A 99 -2.65 16.26 7.08
C TRP A 99 -1.63 17.26 6.52
N LEU A 100 -1.40 18.39 7.21
CA LEU A 100 -0.36 19.36 6.83
C LEU A 100 1.03 18.73 6.81
N TRP A 101 1.37 17.97 7.87
CA TRP A 101 2.62 17.23 7.94
C TRP A 101 2.77 16.24 6.78
N LYS A 102 1.73 15.47 6.48
CA LYS A 102 1.67 14.51 5.36
C LYS A 102 1.87 15.24 4.03
N THR A 103 1.11 16.29 3.78
CA THR A 103 1.16 17.07 2.53
C THR A 103 2.55 17.67 2.32
N ALA A 104 3.18 18.21 3.37
CA ALA A 104 4.54 18.72 3.29
C ALA A 104 5.55 17.61 2.90
N TRP A 105 5.43 16.42 3.50
CA TRP A 105 6.27 15.28 3.11
C TRP A 105 5.97 14.77 1.70
N ASN A 106 4.71 14.71 1.28
CA ASN A 106 4.33 14.35 -0.08
C ASN A 106 5.00 15.27 -1.11
N ILE A 107 4.90 16.59 -0.90
CA ILE A 107 5.55 17.59 -1.77
C ILE A 107 7.07 17.38 -1.79
N TYR A 108 7.69 17.24 -0.61
CA TYR A 108 9.13 16.97 -0.52
C TYR A 108 9.52 15.71 -1.31
N PHE A 109 8.80 14.60 -1.16
CA PHE A 109 9.11 13.35 -1.85
C PHE A 109 8.85 13.41 -3.35
N ILE A 110 7.86 14.18 -3.81
CA ILE A 110 7.64 14.45 -5.23
C ILE A 110 8.89 15.11 -5.82
N VAL A 111 9.37 16.20 -5.20
CA VAL A 111 10.51 16.97 -5.69
C VAL A 111 11.83 16.19 -5.54
N ALA A 112 12.05 15.54 -4.41
CA ALA A 112 13.30 14.84 -4.12
C ALA A 112 13.47 13.53 -4.92
N HIS A 113 12.38 12.95 -5.45
CA HIS A 113 12.41 11.64 -6.12
C HIS A 113 11.73 11.65 -7.50
N ILE A 114 11.79 12.77 -8.22
CA ILE A 114 11.20 12.93 -9.57
C ILE A 114 11.48 11.74 -10.50
N PRO A 115 12.72 11.21 -10.63
CA PRO A 115 12.98 10.10 -11.54
C PRO A 115 12.20 8.82 -11.20
N ARG A 116 11.99 8.53 -9.91
CA ARG A 116 11.20 7.38 -9.46
C ARG A 116 9.74 7.56 -9.86
N HIS A 117 9.19 8.73 -9.59
CA HIS A 117 7.79 9.06 -9.87
C HIS A 117 7.48 9.02 -11.38
N ILE A 118 8.39 9.50 -12.22
CA ILE A 118 8.27 9.38 -13.67
C ILE A 118 8.24 7.90 -14.10
N ARG A 119 9.09 7.04 -13.51
CA ARG A 119 9.05 5.59 -13.80
C ARG A 119 7.73 4.96 -13.38
N MET A 120 7.24 5.26 -12.17
CA MET A 120 5.95 4.76 -11.71
C MET A 120 4.81 5.22 -12.64
N TYR A 121 4.78 6.50 -13.02
CA TYR A 121 3.80 7.05 -13.95
C TYR A 121 3.81 6.34 -15.30
N ARG A 122 5.00 6.07 -15.85
CA ARG A 122 5.15 5.33 -17.12
C ARG A 122 4.76 3.86 -17.01
N LYS A 123 5.02 3.21 -15.87
CA LYS A 123 4.64 1.81 -15.63
C LYS A 123 3.13 1.64 -15.43
N TYR A 124 2.49 2.58 -14.73
CA TYR A 124 1.08 2.48 -14.31
C TYR A 124 0.07 2.08 -15.42
N PRO A 125 0.02 2.74 -16.60
CA PRO A 125 -0.97 2.39 -17.63
C PRO A 125 -0.76 1.00 -18.25
N HIS A 126 0.41 0.39 -18.05
CA HIS A 126 0.78 -0.92 -18.59
C HIS A 126 0.91 -2.00 -17.51
N ALA A 127 0.68 -1.65 -16.24
CA ALA A 127 0.87 -2.56 -15.13
C ALA A 127 -0.26 -3.60 -15.12
N ASP A 128 0.10 -4.88 -15.26
CA ASP A 128 -0.81 -5.98 -14.96
C ASP A 128 -0.59 -6.43 -13.51
N ILE A 129 -1.52 -6.06 -12.64
CA ILE A 129 -1.47 -6.46 -11.23
C ILE A 129 -2.02 -7.87 -10.99
N THR A 130 -2.68 -8.48 -11.99
CA THR A 130 -3.35 -9.79 -11.87
C THR A 130 -2.44 -10.87 -11.29
N PRO A 131 -1.19 -11.04 -11.74
CA PRO A 131 -0.29 -12.05 -11.20
C PRO A 131 0.08 -11.82 -9.74
N LEU A 132 0.02 -10.58 -9.25
CA LEU A 132 0.31 -10.23 -7.86
C LEU A 132 -0.86 -10.57 -6.95
N VAL A 133 -2.08 -10.26 -7.39
CA VAL A 133 -3.29 -10.30 -6.56
C VAL A 133 -3.97 -11.66 -6.54
N THR A 134 -3.67 -12.52 -7.52
CA THR A 134 -4.19 -13.89 -7.59
C THR A 134 -3.38 -14.88 -6.76
N ARG A 135 -2.21 -14.50 -6.23
CA ARG A 135 -1.36 -15.38 -5.42
C ARG A 135 -2.06 -15.78 -4.11
N ASN A 136 -1.86 -17.03 -3.69
CA ASN A 136 -2.40 -17.53 -2.43
C ASN A 136 -1.80 -16.85 -1.19
N ASN A 137 -0.64 -16.23 -1.32
CA ASN A 137 0.05 -15.51 -0.24
C ASN A 137 -0.04 -13.99 -0.37
N THR A 138 -1.00 -13.47 -1.15
CA THR A 138 -1.33 -12.05 -1.20
C THR A 138 -2.63 -11.77 -0.46
N VAL A 139 -2.60 -10.79 0.43
CA VAL A 139 -3.77 -10.22 1.10
C VAL A 139 -3.90 -8.76 0.68
N ILE A 140 -5.15 -8.31 0.44
CA ILE A 140 -5.45 -6.97 -0.04
C ILE A 140 -6.38 -6.30 0.96
N THR A 141 -6.03 -5.08 1.37
CA THR A 141 -6.93 -4.20 2.11
C THR A 141 -7.24 -2.97 1.28
N GLN A 142 -8.46 -2.49 1.33
CA GLN A 142 -8.88 -1.29 0.62
C GLN A 142 -9.70 -0.39 1.54
N SER A 143 -9.38 0.89 1.59
CA SER A 143 -10.14 1.91 2.31
C SER A 143 -11.45 2.23 1.58
N HIS A 144 -12.27 3.07 2.21
CA HIS A 144 -13.48 3.58 1.58
C HIS A 144 -13.20 4.72 0.57
N ASP A 145 -11.97 5.25 0.52
CA ASP A 145 -11.56 6.15 -0.56
C ASP A 145 -11.42 5.36 -1.87
N ARG A 146 -12.35 5.61 -2.79
CA ARG A 146 -12.39 4.96 -4.11
C ARG A 146 -11.70 5.77 -5.20
N SER A 147 -11.06 6.89 -4.87
CA SER A 147 -10.45 7.80 -5.84
C SER A 147 -9.40 7.08 -6.72
N TRP A 148 -8.68 6.13 -6.13
CA TRP A 148 -7.57 5.41 -6.74
C TRP A 148 -7.87 3.96 -7.11
N PHE A 149 -9.06 3.46 -6.80
CA PHE A 149 -9.38 2.04 -6.85
C PHE A 149 -10.66 1.78 -7.64
N ASP A 150 -10.58 0.82 -8.56
CA ASP A 150 -11.71 0.28 -9.29
C ASP A 150 -11.81 -1.23 -9.05
N ALA A 151 -12.72 -1.64 -8.16
CA ALA A 151 -12.96 -3.05 -7.84
C ALA A 151 -13.27 -3.88 -9.08
N GLU A 152 -13.95 -3.28 -10.06
CA GLU A 152 -14.36 -3.94 -11.28
C GLU A 152 -13.18 -4.27 -12.19
N ALA A 153 -12.03 -3.61 -11.99
CA ALA A 153 -10.82 -3.91 -12.72
C ALA A 153 -10.14 -5.21 -12.26
N PHE A 154 -10.52 -5.77 -11.11
CA PHE A 154 -10.00 -7.03 -10.60
C PHE A 154 -10.82 -8.24 -11.07
N PRO A 155 -10.20 -9.42 -11.22
CA PRO A 155 -10.92 -10.67 -11.43
C PRO A 155 -11.93 -10.95 -10.30
N PRO A 156 -13.13 -11.51 -10.58
CA PRO A 156 -14.16 -11.77 -9.58
C PRO A 156 -13.66 -12.52 -8.33
N GLU A 157 -12.79 -13.51 -8.52
CA GLU A 157 -12.18 -14.33 -7.45
C GLU A 157 -11.22 -13.56 -6.54
N VAL A 158 -10.70 -12.42 -7.00
CA VAL A 158 -9.86 -11.52 -6.19
C VAL A 158 -10.74 -10.55 -5.40
N ARG A 159 -11.84 -10.07 -5.99
CA ARG A 159 -12.75 -9.10 -5.35
C ARG A 159 -13.29 -9.59 -4.00
N THR A 160 -13.57 -10.90 -3.90
CA THR A 160 -14.05 -11.53 -2.67
C THR A 160 -12.99 -11.63 -1.57
N LYS A 161 -11.71 -11.47 -1.91
CA LYS A 161 -10.57 -11.52 -0.99
C LYS A 161 -10.16 -10.13 -0.46
N ILE A 162 -10.79 -9.06 -0.95
CA ILE A 162 -10.45 -7.70 -0.55
C ILE A 162 -11.08 -7.38 0.80
N HIS A 163 -10.25 -7.03 1.77
CA HIS A 163 -10.71 -6.56 3.08
C HIS A 163 -10.97 -5.05 3.04
N TYR A 164 -12.25 -4.67 2.96
CA TYR A 164 -12.63 -3.26 3.00
C TYR A 164 -12.59 -2.70 4.42
N LEU A 165 -11.95 -1.55 4.58
CA LEU A 165 -11.79 -0.83 5.85
C LEU A 165 -12.46 0.54 5.75
N ARG A 166 -13.19 0.92 6.79
CA ARG A 166 -13.83 2.24 6.90
C ARG A 166 -12.81 3.28 7.38
N THR A 167 -11.84 3.57 6.52
CA THR A 167 -10.73 4.47 6.79
C THR A 167 -10.46 5.34 5.58
N ASP A 168 -9.51 6.27 5.72
CA ASP A 168 -8.93 7.01 4.59
C ASP A 168 -7.82 6.18 3.90
N HIS A 169 -7.39 6.63 2.73
CA HIS A 169 -6.35 5.98 1.91
C HIS A 169 -5.02 5.80 2.67
N ASP A 170 -4.53 6.86 3.32
CA ASP A 170 -3.23 6.87 4.02
C ASP A 170 -3.32 6.46 5.51
N ASP A 171 -4.47 5.93 5.95
CA ASP A 171 -4.75 5.67 7.37
C ASP A 171 -3.81 4.60 7.97
N CYS A 172 -3.24 3.73 7.12
CA CYS A 172 -2.26 2.73 7.52
C CYS A 172 -0.99 3.31 8.18
N TRP A 173 -0.66 4.57 7.89
CA TRP A 173 0.46 5.27 8.52
C TRP A 173 0.11 5.81 9.92
N ARG A 174 -1.17 6.09 10.18
CA ARG A 174 -1.66 6.55 11.49
C ARG A 174 -1.91 5.39 12.44
N TYR A 175 -2.60 4.35 11.96
CA TYR A 175 -3.07 3.21 12.75
C TYR A 175 -2.59 1.87 12.16
N PRO A 176 -1.26 1.63 12.13
CA PRO A 176 -0.69 0.44 11.48
C PRO A 176 -1.20 -0.87 12.07
N ALA A 177 -1.55 -0.91 13.35
CA ALA A 177 -2.01 -2.14 14.00
C ALA A 177 -3.26 -2.74 13.35
N THR A 178 -4.15 -1.90 12.83
CA THR A 178 -5.37 -2.27 12.10
C THR A 178 -5.06 -3.08 10.84
N TYR A 179 -3.97 -2.74 10.15
CA TYR A 179 -3.56 -3.33 8.88
C TYR A 179 -2.64 -4.52 9.08
N LEU A 180 -1.70 -4.43 10.02
CA LEU A 180 -0.69 -5.47 10.24
C LEU A 180 -1.27 -6.78 10.79
N LYS A 181 -2.53 -6.78 11.26
CA LYS A 181 -3.24 -8.04 11.61
C LYS A 181 -3.54 -8.91 10.38
N TYR A 182 -3.52 -8.33 9.18
CA TYR A 182 -3.75 -9.02 7.90
C TYR A 182 -2.46 -9.56 7.26
N ILE A 183 -1.30 -9.40 7.90
CA ILE A 183 -0.08 -10.08 7.44
C ILE A 183 -0.38 -11.58 7.36
N PRO A 184 -0.19 -12.23 6.19
CA PRO A 184 -0.49 -13.64 6.03
C PRO A 184 0.28 -14.44 7.09
N ARG A 185 -0.45 -15.25 7.88
CA ARG A 185 0.21 -16.13 8.86
C ARG A 185 1.04 -17.15 8.09
N SER A 186 2.15 -17.57 8.69
CA SER A 186 2.82 -18.77 8.17
C SER A 186 1.87 -19.89 8.53
N GLU A 187 1.09 -20.39 7.57
CA GLU A 187 0.51 -21.72 7.75
C GLU A 187 1.69 -22.63 8.10
N ALA A 188 1.59 -23.33 9.22
CA ALA A 188 2.54 -24.39 9.50
C ALA A 188 2.51 -25.27 8.26
N MET A 189 3.65 -25.43 7.57
CA MET A 189 3.70 -26.33 6.43
C MET A 189 3.09 -27.66 6.88
N PRO A 190 2.12 -28.23 6.15
CA PRO A 190 1.60 -29.54 6.49
C PRO A 190 2.80 -30.47 6.66
N THR A 191 2.94 -31.05 7.85
CA THR A 191 3.97 -32.04 8.10
C THR A 191 3.81 -33.11 7.03
N PRO A 192 4.84 -33.42 6.22
CA PRO A 192 4.75 -34.52 5.29
C PRO A 192 4.40 -35.77 6.09
N ARG A 193 3.29 -36.41 5.73
CA ARG A 193 2.90 -37.71 6.27
C ARG A 193 3.77 -38.80 5.66
#